data_AF-A0A7X7MN36-F1
#
_entry.id   AF-A0A7X7MN36-F1
#
_cell.length_a   1.000
_cell.length_b   1.000
_cell.length_c   1.000
_cell.angle_alpha   90.00
_cell.angle_beta   90.00
_cell.angle_gamma   90.00
#
_symmetry.space_group_name_H-M   'P 1'
#
loop_
_entity.id
_entity.type
_entity.pdbx_description
1 polymer ?
#
loop_
_entity_poly.entity_id
_entity_poly.type
_entity_poly.pdbx_seq_one_letter_code
_entity_poly.pdbx_strand_id
1 'polypeptide(L)'
;SYRDHADVLSRYRQTWIDRDASTGGVPDIPNVVMGRDDRPWGRVKRGFNNYIKDPKAENFEVACREAKALVDAKPAGRWDSKIVVFDNWTEFGEGHYIEPTTGTGFTFVNAIKRVFCSTWAPEAETDIIPEDVGLPPPQKRYEAVRAGFGDRMPWQSIRITGDLLADWTFEATTQEGLLADASPNRCHLACEGVTLEDGRGGRVLRCGEGGATATLPAPFFSPGGVTVALWCKPSEKAQSDRWMLNTVSGGSDGYRLGLGGGRVAWQVPRERWSHSLISPEALPVEAWSHVAATFDNTVMRLYVNGKEVGTLERRGFINPGDGIIVGAHSVDLERARFRGCLDNVRIYRRVLTADEIAKLAAEM
;
A
#
# COMPACT_ATOMS: atom_id res chain seq x y z
N SER A 1 20.09 27.86 -10.11
CA SER A 1 19.16 28.98 -10.23
C SER A 1 18.19 28.71 -11.36
N TYR A 2 16.93 29.16 -11.22
CA TYR A 2 15.99 29.21 -12.34
C TYR A 2 16.54 30.10 -13.45
N ARG A 3 16.23 29.77 -14.71
CA ARG A 3 16.70 30.53 -15.88
C ARG A 3 15.65 31.53 -16.31
N ASP A 4 16.10 32.64 -16.91
CA ASP A 4 15.21 33.67 -17.43
C ASP A 4 14.39 33.15 -18.62
N HIS A 5 13.12 33.55 -18.73
CA HIS A 5 12.24 33.07 -19.79
C HIS A 5 12.80 33.38 -21.19
N ALA A 6 13.42 34.56 -21.38
CA ALA A 6 14.02 34.92 -22.66
C ALA A 6 15.26 34.07 -23.00
N ASP A 7 16.13 33.79 -22.01
CA ASP A 7 17.30 32.91 -22.20
C ASP A 7 16.86 31.48 -22.54
N VAL A 8 15.85 30.94 -21.84
CA VAL A 8 15.36 29.58 -22.13
C VAL A 8 14.69 29.53 -23.51
N LEU A 9 13.85 30.50 -23.86
CA LEU A 9 13.22 30.55 -25.18
C LEU A 9 14.25 30.64 -26.32
N SER A 10 15.29 31.45 -26.17
CA SER A 10 16.34 31.55 -27.19
C SER A 10 17.03 30.19 -27.45
N ARG A 11 17.24 29.40 -26.39
CA ARG A 11 17.80 28.05 -26.48
C ARG A 11 16.81 27.04 -27.05
N TYR A 12 15.52 27.14 -26.71
CA TYR A 12 14.45 26.32 -27.28
C TYR A 12 14.34 26.54 -28.78
N ARG A 13 14.32 27.81 -29.21
CA ARG A 13 14.35 28.19 -30.61
C ARG A 13 15.54 27.60 -31.34
N GLN A 14 16.74 27.75 -30.77
CA GLN A 14 17.95 27.15 -31.37
C GLN A 14 17.84 25.62 -31.41
N THR A 15 17.31 24.99 -30.37
CA THR A 15 17.09 23.54 -30.31
C THR A 15 16.12 23.07 -31.39
N TRP A 16 15.03 23.78 -31.64
CA TRP A 16 14.10 23.46 -32.73
C TRP A 16 14.76 23.59 -34.10
N ILE A 17 15.56 24.63 -34.31
CA ILE A 17 16.34 24.81 -35.56
C ILE A 17 17.33 23.67 -35.75
N ASP A 18 18.12 23.37 -34.72
CA ASP A 18 19.15 22.32 -34.76
C ASP A 18 18.52 20.94 -34.97
N ARG A 19 17.39 20.66 -34.30
CA ARG A 19 16.64 19.42 -34.45
C ARG A 19 16.08 19.28 -35.86
N ASP A 20 15.38 20.29 -36.39
CA ASP A 20 14.86 20.26 -37.76
C ASP A 20 15.97 20.07 -38.81
N ALA A 21 17.14 20.70 -38.60
CA ALA A 21 18.31 20.50 -39.45
C ALA A 21 18.88 19.06 -39.36
N SER A 22 18.81 18.44 -38.19
CA SER A 22 19.37 17.10 -37.93
C SER A 22 18.44 15.94 -38.30
N THR A 23 17.11 16.15 -38.32
CA THR A 23 16.12 15.09 -38.52
C THR A 23 15.75 14.87 -39.98
N GLY A 24 16.19 15.75 -40.89
CA GLY A 24 15.98 15.63 -42.33
C GLY A 24 14.49 15.65 -42.70
N GLY A 25 13.97 14.50 -43.15
CA GLY A 25 12.54 14.33 -43.46
C GLY A 25 11.68 13.95 -42.26
N VAL A 26 12.29 13.65 -41.10
CA VAL A 26 11.57 13.33 -39.87
C VAL A 26 11.06 14.62 -39.22
N PRO A 27 9.75 14.76 -39.00
CA PRO A 27 9.12 15.97 -38.49
C PRO A 27 9.54 16.31 -37.07
N ASP A 28 9.83 17.59 -36.81
CA ASP A 28 9.95 18.13 -35.45
C ASP A 28 8.86 19.16 -35.19
N ILE A 29 7.96 18.84 -34.27
CA ILE A 29 6.83 19.70 -33.91
C ILE A 29 7.25 20.56 -32.71
N PRO A 30 7.21 21.90 -32.82
CA PRO A 30 7.52 22.74 -31.68
C PRO A 30 6.49 22.52 -30.56
N ASN A 31 7.01 22.25 -29.37
CA ASN A 31 6.22 22.15 -28.14
C ASN A 31 6.41 23.44 -27.33
N VAL A 32 5.32 24.17 -27.10
CA VAL A 32 5.29 25.45 -26.39
C VAL A 32 4.74 25.24 -24.99
N VAL A 33 5.50 25.68 -23.99
CA VAL A 33 5.20 25.55 -22.56
C VAL A 33 5.06 26.94 -21.93
N MET A 34 4.14 27.11 -20.97
CA MET A 34 3.92 28.35 -20.24
C MET A 34 4.98 28.63 -19.16
N GLY A 35 5.75 27.60 -18.82
CA GLY A 35 6.73 27.62 -17.73
C GLY A 35 6.20 26.94 -16.47
N ARG A 36 6.82 27.22 -15.32
CA ARG A 36 6.58 26.46 -14.09
C ARG A 36 5.93 27.31 -13.00
N ASP A 37 4.83 26.81 -12.45
CA ASP A 37 4.19 27.27 -11.22
C ASP A 37 4.57 26.36 -10.03
N ASP A 38 5.18 26.94 -9.00
CA ASP A 38 5.62 26.20 -7.81
C ASP A 38 4.59 26.17 -6.67
N ARG A 39 3.46 26.90 -6.77
CA ARG A 39 2.40 26.92 -5.74
C ARG A 39 1.90 25.52 -5.32
N PRO A 40 1.67 24.55 -6.23
CA PRO A 40 1.17 23.22 -5.86
C PRO A 40 2.11 22.41 -4.94
N TRP A 41 3.41 22.71 -4.96
CA TRP A 41 4.41 21.92 -4.24
C TRP A 41 4.68 22.43 -2.82
N GLY A 42 4.06 23.55 -2.41
CA GLY A 42 3.95 24.05 -1.02
C GLY A 42 5.24 24.38 -0.28
N ARG A 43 6.40 23.97 -0.78
CA ARG A 43 7.75 24.23 -0.25
C ARG A 43 8.69 24.12 -1.43
N VAL A 44 9.56 25.12 -1.58
CA VAL A 44 10.61 25.18 -2.60
C VAL A 44 11.38 23.85 -2.62
N LYS A 45 11.02 22.91 -3.50
CA LYS A 45 11.98 21.91 -3.97
C LYS A 45 13.01 22.74 -4.70
N ARG A 46 14.22 22.84 -4.14
CA ARG A 46 15.41 23.20 -4.91
C ARG A 46 15.65 22.08 -5.93
N GLY A 47 14.81 22.05 -6.95
CA GLY A 47 14.93 21.18 -8.11
C GLY A 47 16.06 21.68 -9.00
N PHE A 48 16.68 20.74 -9.70
CA PHE A 48 17.76 20.97 -10.65
C PHE A 48 17.36 22.01 -11.72
N ASN A 49 18.34 22.82 -12.15
CA ASN A 49 18.25 24.10 -12.88
C ASN A 49 17.61 24.09 -14.30
N ASN A 50 16.50 23.38 -14.51
CA ASN A 50 16.00 23.05 -15.85
C ASN A 50 14.61 23.62 -16.20
N TYR A 51 13.99 24.46 -15.36
CA TYR A 51 12.65 24.98 -15.60
C TYR A 51 12.61 26.49 -15.86
N ILE A 52 11.64 26.91 -16.67
CA ILE A 52 11.32 28.31 -17.00
C ILE A 52 10.59 28.95 -15.81
N LYS A 53 11.14 30.03 -15.24
CA LYS A 53 10.50 30.82 -14.18
C LYS A 53 9.38 31.71 -14.74
N ASP A 54 8.54 32.22 -13.84
CA ASP A 54 7.57 33.29 -14.11
C ASP A 54 6.57 32.96 -15.24
N PRO A 55 5.63 32.01 -15.00
CA PRO A 55 4.63 31.61 -15.97
C PRO A 55 3.64 32.74 -16.22
N LYS A 56 3.96 33.61 -17.18
CA LYS A 56 3.20 34.79 -17.55
C LYS A 56 2.68 34.65 -18.97
N ALA A 57 1.45 35.08 -19.20
CA ALA A 57 0.82 34.96 -20.52
C ALA A 57 1.57 35.74 -21.60
N GLU A 58 2.20 36.86 -21.25
CA GLU A 58 3.01 37.66 -22.18
C GLU A 58 4.24 36.88 -22.66
N ASN A 59 4.90 36.18 -21.73
CA ASN A 59 6.06 35.35 -22.03
C ASN A 59 5.67 34.13 -22.87
N PHE A 60 4.55 33.51 -22.55
CA PHE A 60 3.97 32.41 -23.33
C PHE A 60 3.56 32.87 -24.73
N GLU A 61 3.01 34.08 -24.88
CA GLU A 61 2.66 34.66 -26.18
C GLU A 61 3.90 34.84 -27.08
N VAL A 62 5.01 35.32 -26.52
CA VAL A 62 6.29 35.40 -27.25
C VAL A 62 6.72 34.02 -27.74
N ALA A 63 6.62 32.99 -26.89
CA ALA A 63 6.94 31.62 -27.25
C ALA A 63 6.05 31.10 -28.39
N CYS A 64 4.75 31.41 -28.34
CA CYS A 64 3.79 31.12 -29.41
C CYS A 64 4.19 31.79 -30.74
N ARG A 65 4.59 33.06 -30.73
CA ARG A 65 5.02 33.79 -31.93
C ARG A 65 6.28 33.21 -32.55
N GLU A 66 7.25 32.82 -31.74
CA GLU A 66 8.48 32.15 -32.20
C GLU A 66 8.17 30.77 -32.81
N ALA A 67 7.32 29.97 -32.16
CA ALA A 67 6.89 28.68 -32.69
C ALA A 67 6.13 28.84 -34.02
N LYS A 68 5.25 29.86 -34.12
CA LYS A 68 4.56 30.18 -35.36
C LYS A 68 5.53 30.57 -36.48
N ALA A 69 6.48 31.46 -36.20
CA ALA A 69 7.47 31.89 -37.18
C ALA A 69 8.31 30.71 -37.70
N LEU A 70 8.67 29.77 -36.81
CA LEU A 70 9.39 28.56 -37.19
C LEU A 70 8.55 27.64 -38.08
N VAL A 71 7.28 27.42 -37.74
CA VAL A 71 6.36 26.58 -38.52
C VAL A 71 6.05 27.21 -39.88
N ASP A 72 5.81 28.52 -39.94
CA ASP A 72 5.53 29.27 -41.16
C ASP A 72 6.75 29.32 -42.12
N ALA A 73 7.97 29.25 -41.57
CA ALA A 73 9.20 29.21 -42.37
C ALA A 73 9.48 27.85 -43.04
N LYS A 74 8.78 26.79 -42.63
CA LYS A 74 8.96 25.45 -43.20
C LYS A 74 8.34 25.37 -44.61
N PRO A 75 8.89 24.53 -45.51
CA PRO A 75 8.28 24.27 -46.81
C PRO A 75 6.81 23.84 -46.70
N ALA A 76 5.93 24.48 -47.46
CA ALA A 76 4.47 24.26 -47.41
C ALA A 76 4.01 22.80 -47.69
N GLY A 77 4.87 22.00 -48.33
CA GLY A 77 4.63 20.57 -48.59
C GLY A 77 4.92 19.65 -47.40
N ARG A 78 5.57 20.14 -46.34
CA ARG A 78 5.79 19.37 -45.10
C ARG A 78 4.57 19.49 -44.19
N TRP A 79 4.14 18.39 -43.57
CA TRP A 79 2.95 18.41 -42.72
C TRP A 79 3.17 19.13 -41.38
N ASP A 80 4.40 19.19 -40.89
CA ASP A 80 4.79 19.93 -39.69
C ASP A 80 4.94 21.44 -39.91
N SER A 81 4.66 21.94 -41.14
CA SER A 81 4.45 23.36 -41.42
C SER A 81 3.08 23.88 -40.98
N LYS A 82 2.27 23.05 -40.31
CA LYS A 82 0.89 23.38 -39.90
C LYS A 82 0.57 23.00 -38.46
N ILE A 83 1.54 22.54 -37.68
CA ILE A 83 1.30 21.96 -36.36
C ILE A 83 2.22 22.61 -35.31
N VAL A 84 1.60 23.03 -34.22
CA VAL A 84 2.25 23.45 -32.97
C VAL A 84 1.58 22.66 -31.84
N VAL A 85 2.36 22.19 -30.88
CA VAL A 85 1.85 21.51 -29.67
C VAL A 85 1.97 22.47 -28.49
N PHE A 86 0.92 22.51 -27.67
CA PHE A 86 0.92 23.21 -26.39
C PHE A 86 0.85 22.17 -25.29
N ASP A 87 1.86 22.15 -24.45
CA ASP A 87 1.97 21.20 -23.34
C ASP A 87 2.00 22.03 -22.05
N ASN A 88 1.21 21.75 -21.01
CA ASN A 88 0.14 20.75 -20.85
C ASN A 88 -1.17 21.48 -20.52
N TRP A 89 -2.32 20.92 -20.92
CA TRP A 89 -3.64 21.51 -20.64
C TRP A 89 -3.89 21.64 -19.12
N THR A 90 -3.74 20.55 -18.35
CA THR A 90 -4.10 20.48 -16.91
C THR A 90 -3.11 19.64 -16.08
N GLU A 91 -1.93 20.17 -15.76
CA GLU A 91 -0.96 19.50 -14.89
C GLU A 91 -0.54 20.40 -13.72
N PHE A 92 -1.51 21.10 -13.12
CA PHE A 92 -1.23 22.01 -12.02
C PHE A 92 -0.44 21.28 -10.92
N GLY A 93 -0.76 20.01 -10.61
CA GLY A 93 0.01 19.20 -9.66
C GLY A 93 1.50 19.02 -9.98
N GLU A 94 1.90 19.09 -11.26
CA GLU A 94 3.30 19.04 -11.73
C GLU A 94 3.91 20.44 -11.93
N GLY A 95 3.09 21.48 -11.79
CA GLY A 95 3.48 22.88 -11.92
C GLY A 95 3.29 23.45 -13.32
N HIS A 96 2.47 22.83 -14.19
CA HIS A 96 2.20 23.33 -15.54
C HIS A 96 0.71 23.30 -15.90
N TYR A 97 0.17 24.33 -16.53
CA TYR A 97 -1.23 24.40 -16.96
C TYR A 97 -1.42 25.51 -18.00
N ILE A 98 -2.29 25.28 -18.98
CA ILE A 98 -2.72 26.31 -19.95
C ILE A 98 -4.24 26.53 -19.87
N GLU A 99 -4.95 25.60 -19.20
CA GLU A 99 -6.38 25.75 -18.95
C GLU A 99 -6.70 27.06 -18.21
N PRO A 100 -7.88 27.64 -18.48
CA PRO A 100 -8.37 28.76 -17.68
C PRO A 100 -8.45 28.41 -16.20
N THR A 101 -8.07 29.34 -15.33
CA THR A 101 -8.16 29.17 -13.87
C THR A 101 -8.70 30.43 -13.21
N THR A 102 -9.25 30.30 -12.00
CA THR A 102 -9.68 31.45 -11.18
C THR A 102 -8.54 32.43 -10.87
N GLY A 103 -7.28 32.02 -10.97
CA GLY A 103 -6.12 32.88 -10.73
C GLY A 103 -5.60 33.62 -11.95
N THR A 104 -5.61 32.99 -13.13
CA THR A 104 -5.03 33.54 -14.37
C THR A 104 -6.05 33.79 -15.47
N GLY A 105 -7.33 33.47 -15.25
CA GLY A 105 -8.39 33.54 -16.25
C GLY A 105 -8.00 32.85 -17.56
N PHE A 106 -8.47 33.40 -18.68
CA PHE A 106 -8.17 32.90 -20.02
C PHE A 106 -6.84 33.40 -20.61
N THR A 107 -5.95 33.98 -19.80
CA THR A 107 -4.78 34.73 -20.31
C THR A 107 -3.88 33.91 -21.25
N PHE A 108 -3.56 32.65 -20.93
CA PHE A 108 -2.78 31.77 -21.82
C PHE A 108 -3.55 31.35 -23.08
N VAL A 109 -4.85 31.06 -22.97
CA VAL A 109 -5.70 30.72 -24.12
C VAL A 109 -5.85 31.94 -25.06
N ASN A 110 -5.96 33.14 -24.51
CA ASN A 110 -6.04 34.38 -25.27
C ASN A 110 -4.71 34.67 -25.99
N ALA A 111 -3.57 34.38 -25.36
CA ALA A 111 -2.26 34.44 -26.04
C ALA A 111 -2.21 33.51 -27.27
N ILE A 112 -2.72 32.27 -27.18
CA ILE A 112 -2.83 31.35 -28.33
C ILE A 112 -3.70 31.97 -29.43
N LYS A 113 -4.89 32.47 -29.07
CA LYS A 113 -5.81 33.10 -30.02
C LYS A 113 -5.17 34.28 -30.75
N ARG A 114 -4.48 35.18 -30.03
CA ARG A 114 -3.80 36.35 -30.60
C ARG A 114 -2.70 36.00 -31.60
N VAL A 115 -2.05 34.84 -31.45
CA VAL A 115 -0.99 34.41 -32.37
C VAL A 115 -1.54 33.62 -33.56
N PHE A 116 -2.49 32.71 -33.33
CA PHE A 116 -2.86 31.68 -34.30
C PHE A 116 -4.23 31.86 -34.95
N CYS A 117 -5.10 32.76 -34.46
CA CYS A 117 -6.42 32.99 -35.03
C CYS A 117 -6.49 34.33 -35.78
N SER A 118 -7.09 34.31 -36.97
CA SER A 118 -7.38 35.53 -37.76
C SER A 118 -8.73 36.17 -37.40
N THR A 119 -9.66 35.38 -36.87
CA THR A 119 -10.95 35.82 -36.32
C THR A 119 -11.27 34.99 -35.08
N TRP A 120 -11.81 35.64 -34.05
CA TRP A 120 -12.21 34.96 -32.81
C TRP A 120 -13.22 35.84 -32.03
N ALA A 121 -14.03 35.22 -31.18
CA ALA A 121 -14.99 35.91 -30.32
C ALA A 121 -14.25 36.85 -29.35
N PRO A 122 -14.86 37.94 -28.84
CA PRO A 122 -14.21 38.84 -27.88
C PRO A 122 -13.48 38.11 -26.74
N GLU A 123 -12.39 38.72 -26.28
CA GLU A 123 -11.58 38.21 -25.17
C GLU A 123 -12.46 37.95 -23.95
N ALA A 124 -12.42 36.71 -23.45
CA ALA A 124 -13.18 36.33 -22.28
C ALA A 124 -12.57 37.05 -21.07
N GLU A 125 -13.25 38.08 -20.58
CA GLU A 125 -12.84 38.87 -19.41
C GLU A 125 -13.32 38.24 -18.09
N THR A 126 -14.37 37.42 -18.13
CA THR A 126 -14.97 36.76 -16.96
C THR A 126 -14.78 35.26 -17.02
N ASP A 127 -14.25 34.70 -15.93
CA ASP A 127 -14.18 33.26 -15.72
C ASP A 127 -15.61 32.71 -15.58
N ILE A 128 -15.93 31.65 -16.33
CA ILE A 128 -17.19 30.93 -16.16
C ILE A 128 -16.79 29.50 -15.85
N ILE A 129 -16.79 29.17 -14.56
CA ILE A 129 -16.61 27.78 -14.11
C ILE A 129 -17.95 27.03 -14.22
N PRO A 130 -17.96 25.69 -14.28
CA PRO A 130 -19.21 24.91 -14.31
C PRO A 130 -20.25 25.40 -13.28
N GLU A 131 -19.79 25.78 -12.08
CA GLU A 131 -20.59 26.30 -11.00
C GLU A 131 -21.33 27.61 -11.36
N ASP A 132 -20.71 28.50 -12.13
CA ASP A 132 -21.29 29.79 -12.55
C ASP A 132 -22.47 29.61 -13.52
N VAL A 133 -22.55 28.46 -14.20
CA VAL A 133 -23.65 28.08 -15.10
C VAL A 133 -24.52 26.96 -14.52
N GLY A 134 -24.42 26.69 -13.21
CA GLY A 134 -25.22 25.69 -12.52
C GLY A 134 -24.89 24.24 -12.90
N LEU A 135 -23.72 24.00 -13.52
CA LEU A 135 -23.19 22.66 -13.77
C LEU A 135 -22.39 22.20 -12.54
N PRO A 136 -22.51 20.93 -12.14
CA PRO A 136 -21.69 20.40 -11.06
C PRO A 136 -20.22 20.33 -11.49
N PRO A 137 -19.24 20.52 -10.58
CA PRO A 137 -17.85 20.25 -10.88
C PRO A 137 -17.68 18.83 -11.43
N PRO A 138 -16.71 18.57 -12.33
CA PRO A 138 -16.41 17.23 -12.85
C PRO A 138 -16.10 16.16 -11.78
N GLN A 139 -15.96 16.59 -10.52
CA GLN A 139 -15.64 15.77 -9.35
C GLN A 139 -16.64 14.64 -9.07
N LYS A 140 -17.88 14.68 -9.61
CA LYS A 140 -18.84 13.56 -9.49
C LYS A 140 -18.26 12.21 -9.93
N ARG A 141 -17.43 12.19 -10.99
CA ARG A 141 -16.77 10.96 -11.43
C ARG A 141 -15.74 10.48 -10.40
N TYR A 142 -14.98 11.40 -9.83
CA TYR A 142 -13.99 11.08 -8.80
C TYR A 142 -14.66 10.55 -7.52
N GLU A 143 -15.77 11.14 -7.11
CA GLU A 143 -16.57 10.68 -5.97
C GLU A 143 -17.18 9.29 -6.21
N ALA A 144 -17.72 9.03 -7.39
CA ALA A 144 -18.24 7.72 -7.77
C ALA A 144 -17.13 6.64 -7.80
N VAL A 145 -15.96 6.98 -8.36
CA VAL A 145 -14.79 6.11 -8.37
C VAL A 145 -14.27 5.86 -6.95
N ARG A 146 -14.23 6.90 -6.11
CA ARG A 146 -13.82 6.82 -4.70
C ARG A 146 -14.76 5.97 -3.86
N ALA A 147 -16.07 6.10 -4.05
CA ALA A 147 -17.07 5.27 -3.39
C ALA A 147 -16.90 3.77 -3.72
N GLY A 148 -16.36 3.45 -4.90
CA GLY A 148 -16.05 2.07 -5.30
C GLY A 148 -14.87 1.43 -4.57
N PHE A 149 -14.03 2.19 -3.87
CA PHE A 149 -12.84 1.67 -3.16
C PHE A 149 -13.05 1.45 -1.65
N GLY A 150 -14.25 1.73 -1.11
CA GLY A 150 -14.54 1.58 0.32
C GLY A 150 -13.74 2.54 1.22
N ASP A 151 -13.50 2.13 2.46
CA ASP A 151 -12.86 2.96 3.52
C ASP A 151 -11.39 3.33 3.24
N ARG A 152 -10.76 2.71 2.24
CA ARG A 152 -9.31 2.80 2.03
C ARG A 152 -8.93 2.68 0.56
N MET A 153 -8.08 3.59 0.08
CA MET A 153 -7.61 3.52 -1.30
C MET A 153 -6.55 2.40 -1.49
N PRO A 154 -6.54 1.68 -2.62
CA PRO A 154 -5.56 0.62 -2.91
C PRO A 154 -4.09 1.07 -2.86
N TRP A 155 -3.81 2.33 -3.16
CA TRP A 155 -2.45 2.92 -3.18
C TRP A 155 -2.06 3.61 -1.87
N GLN A 156 -2.93 3.67 -0.86
CA GLN A 156 -2.56 4.20 0.44
C GLN A 156 -1.62 3.22 1.15
N SER A 157 -0.43 3.71 1.56
CA SER A 157 0.52 2.93 2.35
C SER A 157 -0.14 2.40 3.62
N ILE A 158 -0.04 1.10 3.89
CA ILE A 158 -0.57 0.51 5.12
C ILE A 158 0.44 0.72 6.24
N ARG A 159 0.06 1.53 7.24
CA ARG A 159 0.81 1.66 8.49
C ARG A 159 0.18 0.72 9.52
N ILE A 160 1.00 -0.19 10.05
CA ILE A 160 0.68 -0.90 11.28
C ILE A 160 0.75 0.10 12.43
N THR A 161 -0.28 0.11 13.27
CA THR A 161 -0.38 0.97 14.46
C THR A 161 -0.18 0.13 15.71
N GLY A 162 0.56 0.66 16.68
CA GLY A 162 0.80 -0.02 17.95
C GLY A 162 1.77 -1.20 17.85
N ASP A 163 1.82 -2.01 18.90
CA ASP A 163 2.60 -3.23 19.02
C ASP A 163 1.76 -4.51 18.79
N LEU A 164 0.45 -4.46 19.07
CA LEU A 164 -0.51 -5.50 18.72
C LEU A 164 -0.80 -5.48 17.21
N LEU A 165 -0.37 -6.53 16.51
CA LEU A 165 -0.57 -6.69 15.06
C LEU A 165 -1.99 -7.18 14.72
N ALA A 166 -2.47 -8.17 15.46
CA ALA A 166 -3.79 -8.78 15.30
C ALA A 166 -4.30 -9.34 16.63
N ASP A 167 -5.61 -9.29 16.83
CA ASP A 167 -6.34 -9.84 17.98
C ASP A 167 -7.68 -10.43 17.52
N TRP A 168 -7.71 -11.74 17.36
CA TRP A 168 -8.91 -12.47 16.97
C TRP A 168 -9.54 -13.15 18.19
N THR A 169 -10.55 -12.49 18.74
CA THR A 169 -11.36 -12.96 19.87
C THR A 169 -12.51 -13.87 19.45
N PHE A 170 -12.83 -13.90 18.14
CA PHE A 170 -13.94 -14.68 17.56
C PHE A 170 -15.36 -14.29 18.03
N GLU A 171 -15.49 -13.21 18.79
CA GLU A 171 -16.77 -12.73 19.30
C GLU A 171 -17.58 -11.96 18.25
N ALA A 172 -16.92 -11.30 17.30
CA ALA A 172 -17.57 -10.44 16.32
C ALA A 172 -17.28 -10.85 14.88
N THR A 173 -18.26 -10.60 14.01
CA THR A 173 -18.15 -10.72 12.56
C THR A 173 -18.39 -9.35 11.91
N THR A 174 -17.67 -9.05 10.82
CA THR A 174 -17.93 -7.84 10.03
C THR A 174 -19.23 -7.96 9.23
N GLN A 175 -19.67 -6.89 8.59
CA GLN A 175 -20.86 -6.91 7.74
C GLN A 175 -20.69 -7.83 6.53
N GLU A 176 -19.46 -8.02 6.08
CA GLU A 176 -19.05 -8.91 4.99
C GLU A 176 -18.89 -10.38 5.44
N GLY A 177 -19.17 -10.69 6.71
CA GLY A 177 -19.10 -12.05 7.26
C GLY A 177 -17.69 -12.53 7.62
N LEU A 178 -16.69 -11.62 7.67
CA LEU A 178 -15.34 -11.95 8.12
C LEU A 178 -15.29 -11.99 9.65
N LEU A 179 -14.42 -12.83 10.25
CA LEU A 179 -14.17 -12.74 11.69
C LEU A 179 -13.37 -11.48 11.99
N ALA A 180 -13.87 -10.68 12.92
CA ALA A 180 -13.29 -9.38 13.23
C ALA A 180 -11.91 -9.52 13.90
N ASP A 181 -11.04 -8.56 13.59
CA ASP A 181 -9.78 -8.32 14.30
C ASP A 181 -10.06 -7.12 15.21
N ALA A 182 -9.91 -7.32 16.51
CA ALA A 182 -10.14 -6.30 17.52
C ALA A 182 -8.98 -5.27 17.59
N SER A 183 -7.86 -5.54 16.91
CA SER A 183 -6.76 -4.60 16.83
C SER A 183 -7.10 -3.39 15.94
N PRO A 184 -6.38 -2.25 16.11
CA PRO A 184 -6.50 -1.10 15.20
C PRO A 184 -6.14 -1.40 13.74
N ASN A 185 -5.53 -2.55 13.44
CA ASN A 185 -5.02 -2.89 12.11
C ASN A 185 -6.06 -3.60 11.22
N ARG A 186 -7.20 -4.05 11.79
CA ARG A 186 -8.35 -4.62 11.05
C ARG A 186 -7.97 -5.78 10.10
N CYS A 187 -7.06 -6.65 10.54
CA CYS A 187 -6.64 -7.85 9.82
C CYS A 187 -7.71 -8.96 9.92
N HIS A 188 -8.92 -8.69 9.41
CA HIS A 188 -10.06 -9.60 9.50
C HIS A 188 -9.81 -10.95 8.82
N LEU A 189 -10.36 -12.03 9.38
CA LEU A 189 -10.18 -13.38 8.85
C LEU A 189 -11.35 -13.80 7.97
N ALA A 190 -11.04 -14.28 6.77
CA ALA A 190 -11.94 -15.04 5.92
C ALA A 190 -11.84 -16.54 6.28
N CYS A 191 -12.98 -17.16 6.61
CA CYS A 191 -13.04 -18.55 7.01
C CYS A 191 -13.37 -19.47 5.84
N GLU A 192 -12.62 -20.57 5.72
CA GLU A 192 -12.91 -21.66 4.79
C GLU A 192 -12.75 -22.99 5.52
N GLY A 193 -13.84 -23.75 5.68
CA GLY A 193 -13.81 -25.03 6.42
C GLY A 193 -13.55 -24.91 7.92
N VAL A 194 -13.72 -23.73 8.51
CA VAL A 194 -13.71 -23.52 9.97
C VAL A 194 -15.00 -22.82 10.40
N THR A 195 -15.47 -23.10 11.60
CA THR A 195 -16.73 -22.57 12.13
C THR A 195 -16.54 -22.00 13.52
N LEU A 196 -17.55 -21.29 14.04
CA LEU A 196 -17.59 -20.88 15.44
C LEU A 196 -18.44 -21.87 16.26
N GLU A 197 -18.03 -22.14 17.50
CA GLU A 197 -18.83 -22.87 18.50
C GLU A 197 -18.71 -22.19 19.87
N ASP A 198 -19.60 -22.52 20.81
CA ASP A 198 -19.52 -21.99 22.17
C ASP A 198 -18.35 -22.64 22.93
N GLY A 199 -17.56 -21.82 23.63
CA GLY A 199 -16.42 -22.29 24.41
C GLY A 199 -15.74 -21.17 25.18
N ARG A 200 -15.03 -21.52 26.26
CA ARG A 200 -14.20 -20.59 27.06
C ARG A 200 -14.92 -19.26 27.42
N GLY A 201 -16.22 -19.33 27.72
CA GLY A 201 -17.01 -18.16 28.13
C GLY A 201 -17.52 -17.26 26.98
N GLY A 202 -17.30 -17.65 25.72
CA GLY A 202 -17.75 -16.94 24.53
C GLY A 202 -17.79 -17.85 23.31
N ARG A 203 -17.32 -17.34 22.17
CA ARG A 203 -17.20 -18.10 20.92
C ARG A 203 -15.76 -18.46 20.63
N VAL A 204 -15.55 -19.67 20.12
CA VAL A 204 -14.23 -20.19 19.76
C VAL A 204 -14.21 -20.64 18.31
N LEU A 205 -13.04 -20.59 17.68
CA LEU A 205 -12.84 -21.09 16.33
C LEU A 205 -12.68 -22.61 16.36
N ARG A 206 -13.65 -23.33 15.80
CA ARG A 206 -13.58 -24.78 15.58
C ARG A 206 -12.76 -25.08 14.32
N CYS A 207 -11.64 -25.78 14.49
CA CYS A 207 -10.74 -26.18 13.43
C CYS A 207 -10.85 -27.67 13.09
N GLY A 208 -10.39 -28.04 11.89
CA GLY A 208 -10.25 -29.44 11.46
C GLY A 208 -10.53 -29.68 9.98
N GLU A 209 -11.45 -28.91 9.39
CA GLU A 209 -11.91 -29.09 8.01
C GLU A 209 -11.32 -28.06 7.02
N GLY A 210 -10.66 -27.00 7.51
CA GLY A 210 -9.98 -25.99 6.71
C GLY A 210 -9.14 -25.03 7.55
N GLY A 211 -9.17 -23.73 7.23
CA GLY A 211 -8.45 -22.68 7.96
C GLY A 211 -9.06 -21.29 7.73
N ALA A 212 -8.55 -20.29 8.47
CA ALA A 212 -8.94 -18.90 8.30
C ALA A 212 -7.74 -18.06 7.80
N THR A 213 -7.94 -17.24 6.77
CA THR A 213 -6.89 -16.44 6.12
C THR A 213 -7.15 -14.94 6.32
N ALA A 214 -6.11 -14.11 6.31
CA ALA A 214 -6.27 -12.65 6.29
C ALA A 214 -5.42 -12.04 5.18
N THR A 215 -5.93 -10.96 4.57
CA THR A 215 -5.10 -10.10 3.71
C THR A 215 -4.32 -9.13 4.60
N LEU A 216 -2.99 -9.22 4.54
CA LEU A 216 -2.11 -8.50 5.46
C LEU A 216 -1.21 -7.49 4.73
N PRO A 217 -0.88 -6.36 5.38
CA PRO A 217 0.11 -5.43 4.85
C PRO A 217 1.54 -5.96 5.00
N ALA A 218 2.42 -5.67 4.04
CA ALA A 218 3.82 -6.12 4.08
C ALA A 218 4.57 -5.83 5.41
N PRO A 219 4.40 -4.66 6.08
CA PRO A 219 4.98 -4.41 7.40
C PRO A 219 4.60 -5.41 8.51
N PHE A 220 3.49 -6.15 8.37
CA PHE A 220 3.08 -7.20 9.31
C PHE A 220 4.13 -8.30 9.44
N PHE A 221 4.81 -8.63 8.34
CA PHE A 221 5.76 -9.75 8.26
C PHE A 221 7.21 -9.38 8.61
N SER A 222 7.48 -8.11 8.96
CA SER A 222 8.83 -7.62 9.31
C SER A 222 8.91 -7.06 10.73
N PRO A 223 8.56 -7.83 11.77
CA PRO A 223 8.56 -7.31 13.14
C PRO A 223 9.99 -7.24 13.73
N GLY A 224 10.26 -6.27 14.62
CA GLY A 224 11.54 -6.15 15.34
C GLY A 224 11.77 -7.23 16.40
N GLY A 225 10.77 -8.09 16.59
CA GLY A 225 10.66 -9.26 17.48
C GLY A 225 9.19 -9.67 17.48
N VAL A 226 8.84 -10.92 17.79
CA VAL A 226 7.45 -11.39 17.69
C VAL A 226 7.00 -12.09 18.97
N THR A 227 5.73 -11.93 19.30
CA THR A 227 5.01 -12.81 20.23
C THR A 227 3.73 -13.29 19.56
N VAL A 228 3.51 -14.61 19.58
CA VAL A 228 2.22 -15.23 19.26
C VAL A 228 1.67 -15.80 20.56
N ALA A 229 0.42 -15.50 20.88
CA ALA A 229 -0.28 -16.03 22.06
C ALA A 229 -1.70 -16.44 21.67
N LEU A 230 -2.15 -17.60 22.16
CA LEU A 230 -3.50 -18.09 21.92
C LEU A 230 -3.91 -19.12 22.98
N TRP A 231 -5.21 -19.35 23.08
CA TRP A 231 -5.76 -20.51 23.78
C TRP A 231 -6.10 -21.60 22.77
N CYS A 232 -5.80 -22.85 23.13
CA CYS A 232 -6.14 -24.00 22.31
C CYS A 232 -6.69 -25.16 23.14
N LYS A 233 -7.59 -25.93 22.53
CA LYS A 233 -8.14 -27.18 23.04
C LYS A 233 -8.03 -28.26 21.96
N PRO A 234 -6.94 -29.06 21.93
CA PRO A 234 -6.79 -30.14 20.96
C PRO A 234 -7.86 -31.21 21.14
N SER A 235 -8.43 -31.73 20.04
CA SER A 235 -9.45 -32.80 20.10
C SER A 235 -8.90 -34.21 19.90
N GLU A 236 -7.62 -34.33 19.54
CA GLU A 236 -6.96 -35.60 19.24
C GLU A 236 -5.58 -35.68 19.88
N LYS A 237 -5.21 -36.88 20.32
CA LYS A 237 -3.88 -37.18 20.88
C LYS A 237 -2.82 -37.17 19.79
N ALA A 238 -1.59 -36.87 20.20
CA ALA A 238 -0.38 -37.03 19.38
C ALA A 238 -0.41 -36.31 17.99
N GLN A 239 -1.23 -35.27 17.84
CA GLN A 239 -1.26 -34.42 16.67
C GLN A 239 0.15 -33.94 16.28
N SER A 240 0.54 -34.18 15.03
CA SER A 240 1.89 -33.89 14.52
C SER A 240 1.83 -33.22 13.15
N ASP A 241 2.64 -32.18 12.96
CA ASP A 241 2.60 -31.30 11.78
C ASP A 241 1.25 -30.58 11.64
N ARG A 242 0.67 -30.17 12.77
CA ARG A 242 -0.68 -29.60 12.88
C ARG A 242 -0.59 -28.15 13.36
N TRP A 243 -0.99 -27.18 12.54
CA TRP A 243 -0.66 -25.77 12.79
C TRP A 243 -1.85 -24.96 13.27
N MET A 244 -1.69 -24.25 14.40
CA MET A 244 -2.68 -23.35 14.96
C MET A 244 -2.55 -21.95 14.35
N LEU A 245 -1.33 -21.52 14.07
CA LEU A 245 -1.00 -20.31 13.32
C LEU A 245 0.16 -20.61 12.36
N ASN A 246 0.04 -20.23 11.10
CA ASN A 246 1.09 -20.37 10.08
C ASN A 246 1.27 -19.08 9.28
N THR A 247 2.52 -18.66 9.08
CA THR A 247 2.91 -17.60 8.13
C THR A 247 4.00 -18.06 7.15
N VAL A 248 4.31 -19.36 7.15
CA VAL A 248 5.36 -19.98 6.33
C VAL A 248 4.75 -20.43 5.01
N SER A 249 5.33 -20.02 3.88
CA SER A 249 4.95 -20.49 2.54
C SER A 249 6.13 -21.12 1.77
N GLY A 250 7.33 -20.53 1.87
CA GLY A 250 8.55 -20.98 1.19
C GLY A 250 9.43 -21.95 2.00
N GLY A 251 9.06 -22.28 3.24
CA GLY A 251 9.78 -23.22 4.10
C GLY A 251 11.07 -22.67 4.72
N SER A 252 11.41 -21.41 4.44
CA SER A 252 12.56 -20.68 5.01
C SER A 252 12.19 -19.24 5.38
N ASP A 253 10.88 -19.00 5.55
CA ASP A 253 10.21 -17.74 5.79
C ASP A 253 9.28 -17.84 7.00
N GLY A 254 8.87 -16.68 7.50
CA GLY A 254 7.85 -16.53 8.52
C GLY A 254 8.12 -17.30 9.81
N TYR A 255 7.02 -17.64 10.46
CA TYR A 255 6.95 -18.41 11.69
C TYR A 255 5.62 -19.16 11.79
N ARG A 256 5.58 -20.17 12.65
CA ARG A 256 4.37 -20.98 12.88
C ARG A 256 4.35 -21.61 14.26
N LEU A 257 3.17 -21.71 14.83
CA LEU A 257 2.89 -22.30 16.13
C LEU A 257 1.87 -23.43 15.94
N GLY A 258 2.19 -24.62 16.45
CA GLY A 258 1.38 -25.81 16.22
C GLY A 258 1.72 -26.95 17.17
N LEU A 259 1.41 -28.18 16.75
CA LEU A 259 1.68 -29.40 17.50
C LEU A 259 2.58 -30.37 16.72
N GLY A 260 3.55 -30.95 17.44
CA GLY A 260 4.45 -32.02 16.99
C GLY A 260 4.43 -33.19 17.98
N GLY A 261 3.68 -34.25 17.66
CA GLY A 261 3.45 -35.38 18.57
C GLY A 261 2.65 -34.99 19.82
N GLY A 262 1.71 -34.05 19.70
CA GLY A 262 0.90 -33.50 20.78
C GLY A 262 1.59 -32.42 21.63
N ARG A 263 2.89 -32.18 21.41
CA ARG A 263 3.68 -31.16 22.08
C ARG A 263 3.65 -29.86 21.30
N VAL A 264 3.66 -28.72 21.98
CA VAL A 264 3.65 -27.41 21.33
C VAL A 264 4.96 -27.22 20.57
N ALA A 265 4.85 -26.89 19.29
CA ALA A 265 5.99 -26.68 18.39
C ALA A 265 5.98 -25.23 17.90
N TRP A 266 7.03 -24.49 18.25
CA TRP A 266 7.32 -23.15 17.75
C TRP A 266 8.43 -23.23 16.71
N GLN A 267 8.15 -22.74 15.51
CA GLN A 267 9.10 -22.77 14.39
C GLN A 267 9.24 -21.40 13.75
N VAL A 268 10.47 -21.05 13.41
CA VAL A 268 10.79 -19.80 12.69
C VAL A 268 11.71 -20.14 11.51
N PRO A 269 11.27 -20.79 10.42
CA PRO A 269 12.20 -21.25 9.38
C PRO A 269 13.09 -20.13 8.83
N ARG A 270 14.40 -20.37 8.68
CA ARG A 270 15.35 -19.38 8.11
C ARG A 270 16.35 -19.98 7.13
N GLU A 271 16.54 -21.30 7.19
CA GLU A 271 17.43 -22.08 6.35
C GLU A 271 16.69 -23.37 5.94
N ARG A 272 17.32 -24.22 5.12
CA ARG A 272 16.72 -25.47 4.62
C ARG A 272 16.22 -26.44 5.70
N TRP A 273 16.63 -26.26 6.96
CA TRP A 273 16.15 -27.03 8.10
C TRP A 273 15.36 -26.13 9.06
N SER A 274 14.14 -26.54 9.40
CA SER A 274 13.30 -25.82 10.36
C SER A 274 13.85 -26.02 11.77
N HIS A 275 14.26 -24.93 12.43
CA HIS A 275 14.61 -25.00 13.85
C HIS A 275 13.31 -24.91 14.65
N SER A 276 13.06 -25.98 15.39
CA SER A 276 11.84 -26.18 16.16
C SER A 276 12.18 -26.15 17.64
N LEU A 277 11.51 -25.28 18.39
CA LEU A 277 11.45 -25.36 19.84
C LEU A 277 10.17 -26.13 20.20
N ILE A 278 10.32 -27.27 20.86
CA ILE A 278 9.21 -28.17 21.21
C ILE A 278 9.06 -28.19 22.73
N SER A 279 7.83 -28.08 23.24
CA SER A 279 7.56 -28.22 24.68
C SER A 279 7.94 -29.62 25.18
N PRO A 280 8.34 -29.78 26.45
CA PRO A 280 8.71 -31.09 26.99
C PRO A 280 7.50 -32.05 27.05
N GLU A 281 6.34 -31.51 27.42
CA GLU A 281 5.11 -32.27 27.62
C GLU A 281 4.09 -32.01 26.50
N ALA A 282 3.25 -33.02 26.27
CA ALA A 282 2.13 -32.91 25.34
C ALA A 282 0.96 -32.17 26.00
N LEU A 283 0.21 -31.40 25.21
CA LEU A 283 -1.00 -30.77 25.71
C LEU A 283 -2.08 -31.81 26.04
N PRO A 284 -2.88 -31.58 27.08
CA PRO A 284 -4.04 -32.41 27.36
C PRO A 284 -5.08 -32.26 26.23
N VAL A 285 -5.70 -33.37 25.89
CA VAL A 285 -6.79 -33.41 24.89
C VAL A 285 -8.11 -33.05 25.57
N GLU A 286 -8.98 -32.34 24.86
CA GLU A 286 -10.26 -31.81 25.34
C GLU A 286 -10.15 -30.88 26.57
N ALA A 287 -8.97 -30.32 26.81
CA ALA A 287 -8.75 -29.32 27.86
C ALA A 287 -8.05 -28.07 27.30
N TRP A 288 -8.45 -26.91 27.80
CA TRP A 288 -7.86 -25.63 27.39
C TRP A 288 -6.44 -25.47 27.93
N SER A 289 -5.55 -25.00 27.08
CA SER A 289 -4.20 -24.56 27.44
C SER A 289 -3.93 -23.22 26.77
N HIS A 290 -3.37 -22.27 27.52
CA HIS A 290 -2.79 -21.07 26.94
C HIS A 290 -1.39 -21.39 26.44
N VAL A 291 -1.08 -21.04 25.20
CA VAL A 291 0.25 -21.21 24.62
C VAL A 291 0.75 -19.88 24.09
N ALA A 292 2.00 -19.56 24.36
CA ALA A 292 2.64 -18.39 23.79
C ALA A 292 4.07 -18.70 23.36
N ALA A 293 4.51 -18.08 22.28
CA ALA A 293 5.86 -18.20 21.78
C ALA A 293 6.43 -16.82 21.44
N THR A 294 7.71 -16.61 21.75
CA THR A 294 8.39 -15.35 21.45
C THR A 294 9.68 -15.57 20.69
N PHE A 295 10.10 -14.57 19.93
CA PHE A 295 11.40 -14.53 19.28
C PHE A 295 11.90 -13.09 19.14
N ASP A 296 13.05 -12.79 19.74
CA ASP A 296 13.68 -11.46 19.73
C ASP A 296 14.77 -11.30 18.64
N ASN A 297 14.76 -12.17 17.62
CA ASN A 297 15.83 -12.35 16.64
C ASN A 297 17.15 -12.93 17.20
N THR A 298 17.17 -13.33 18.47
CA THR A 298 18.34 -13.97 19.10
C THR A 298 18.01 -15.22 19.90
N VAL A 299 16.81 -15.30 20.49
CA VAL A 299 16.37 -16.42 21.33
C VAL A 299 14.89 -16.67 21.11
N MET A 300 14.55 -17.93 20.90
CA MET A 300 13.17 -18.43 20.88
C MET A 300 12.76 -18.83 22.30
N ARG A 301 11.54 -18.47 22.72
CA ARG A 301 10.94 -18.94 23.99
C ARG A 301 9.57 -19.51 23.76
N LEU A 302 9.20 -20.50 24.57
CA LEU A 302 7.91 -21.15 24.54
C LEU A 302 7.32 -21.20 25.95
N TYR A 303 6.03 -20.88 26.04
CA TYR A 303 5.29 -20.80 27.29
C TYR A 303 4.00 -21.62 27.19
N VAL A 304 3.65 -22.30 28.27
CA VAL A 304 2.37 -23.01 28.44
C VAL A 304 1.77 -22.59 29.77
N ASN A 305 0.50 -22.18 29.75
CA ASN A 305 -0.25 -21.69 30.91
C ASN A 305 0.51 -20.60 31.70
N GLY A 306 1.13 -19.67 30.97
CA GLY A 306 1.85 -18.52 31.52
C GLY A 306 3.28 -18.81 32.02
N LYS A 307 3.74 -20.07 31.99
CA LYS A 307 5.08 -20.46 32.44
C LYS A 307 5.98 -20.79 31.27
N GLU A 308 7.24 -20.35 31.30
CA GLU A 308 8.24 -20.74 30.31
C GLU A 308 8.52 -22.24 30.43
N VAL A 309 8.48 -22.96 29.31
CA VAL A 309 8.73 -24.41 29.22
C VAL A 309 9.89 -24.75 28.29
N GLY A 310 10.46 -23.77 27.60
CA GLY A 310 11.57 -23.99 26.69
C GLY A 310 12.19 -22.71 26.16
N THR A 311 13.49 -22.79 25.89
CA THR A 311 14.30 -21.73 25.29
C THR A 311 15.28 -22.33 24.29
N LEU A 312 15.58 -21.61 23.22
CA LEU A 312 16.57 -22.00 22.21
C LEU A 312 17.26 -20.77 21.64
N GLU A 313 18.58 -20.70 21.73
CA GLU A 313 19.35 -19.65 21.07
C GLU A 313 19.27 -19.77 19.55
N ARG A 314 19.02 -18.63 18.90
CA ARG A 314 18.92 -18.53 17.46
C ARG A 314 19.09 -17.09 16.96
N ARG A 315 20.22 -16.79 16.34
CA ARG A 315 20.57 -15.45 15.88
C ARG A 315 20.11 -15.15 14.46
N GLY A 316 19.43 -14.03 14.27
CA GLY A 316 19.09 -13.41 12.99
C GLY A 316 17.58 -13.20 12.79
N PHE A 317 17.24 -12.41 11.78
CA PHE A 317 15.87 -11.95 11.54
C PHE A 317 14.96 -13.00 10.93
N ILE A 318 13.66 -12.87 11.20
CA ILE A 318 12.60 -13.60 10.49
C ILE A 318 12.60 -13.14 9.02
N ASN A 319 12.71 -14.09 8.10
CA ASN A 319 12.49 -13.78 6.68
C ASN A 319 10.99 -13.50 6.46
N PRO A 320 10.60 -12.41 5.79
CA PRO A 320 9.18 -12.09 5.61
C PRO A 320 8.43 -13.21 4.89
N GLY A 321 7.27 -13.60 5.41
CA GLY A 321 6.28 -14.40 4.70
C GLY A 321 5.35 -13.52 3.85
N ASP A 322 4.39 -14.15 3.18
CA ASP A 322 3.44 -13.49 2.27
C ASP A 322 1.97 -13.79 2.58
N GLY A 323 1.69 -14.59 3.62
CA GLY A 323 0.34 -14.95 4.02
C GLY A 323 0.24 -15.37 5.48
N ILE A 324 -1.00 -15.50 5.96
CA ILE A 324 -1.31 -16.04 7.27
C ILE A 324 -2.48 -17.00 7.19
N ILE A 325 -2.38 -18.09 7.95
CA ILE A 325 -3.45 -19.08 8.10
C ILE A 325 -3.58 -19.43 9.59
N VAL A 326 -4.79 -19.28 10.12
CA VAL A 326 -5.18 -19.71 11.46
C VAL A 326 -5.86 -21.08 11.34
N GLY A 327 -5.45 -22.04 12.16
CA GLY A 327 -6.00 -23.40 12.19
C GLY A 327 -5.44 -24.39 11.16
N ALA A 328 -4.54 -23.98 10.26
CA ALA A 328 -3.90 -24.89 9.30
C ALA A 328 -2.55 -24.38 8.76
N HIS A 329 -1.79 -25.27 8.12
CA HIS A 329 -0.68 -24.88 7.23
C HIS A 329 -1.17 -24.26 5.92
N SER A 330 -2.19 -24.88 5.34
CA SER A 330 -2.85 -24.53 4.08
C SER A 330 -4.27 -25.06 4.17
N VAL A 331 -5.24 -24.31 3.63
CA VAL A 331 -6.65 -24.67 3.67
C VAL A 331 -6.89 -26.04 3.05
N ASP A 332 -6.24 -26.35 1.93
CA ASP A 332 -6.43 -27.60 1.16
C ASP A 332 -5.63 -28.80 1.68
N LEU A 333 -4.74 -28.59 2.67
CA LEU A 333 -3.84 -29.65 3.15
C LEU A 333 -4.36 -30.29 4.43
N GLU A 334 -5.30 -31.24 4.30
CA GLU A 334 -5.97 -31.90 5.43
C GLU A 334 -5.00 -32.41 6.51
N ARG A 335 -3.89 -33.05 6.11
CA ARG A 335 -2.90 -33.61 7.05
C ARG A 335 -2.21 -32.58 7.94
N ALA A 336 -2.32 -31.30 7.62
CA ALA A 336 -1.64 -30.21 8.33
C ALA A 336 -2.61 -29.18 8.96
N ARG A 337 -3.90 -29.53 9.06
CA ARG A 337 -4.92 -28.75 9.78
C ARG A 337 -4.93 -29.11 11.26
N PHE A 338 -4.91 -28.12 12.15
CA PHE A 338 -5.11 -28.37 13.57
C PHE A 338 -6.53 -28.89 13.82
N ARG A 339 -6.67 -29.92 14.66
CA ARG A 339 -7.95 -30.50 15.06
C ARG A 339 -8.24 -30.13 16.52
N GLY A 340 -9.24 -29.31 16.74
CA GLY A 340 -9.56 -28.75 18.04
C GLY A 340 -10.15 -27.36 17.94
N CYS A 341 -10.11 -26.61 19.04
CA CYS A 341 -10.63 -25.25 19.11
C CYS A 341 -9.52 -24.25 19.44
N LEU A 342 -9.62 -23.05 18.88
CA LEU A 342 -8.73 -21.92 19.15
C LEU A 342 -9.54 -20.75 19.70
N ASP A 343 -8.92 -19.97 20.56
CA ASP A 343 -9.52 -18.76 21.14
C ASP A 343 -8.45 -17.69 21.43
N ASN A 344 -8.84 -16.42 21.42
CA ASN A 344 -8.01 -15.24 21.69
C ASN A 344 -6.63 -15.29 21.00
N VAL A 345 -6.62 -15.43 19.68
CA VAL A 345 -5.37 -15.52 18.90
C VAL A 345 -4.80 -14.12 18.70
N ARG A 346 -3.61 -13.88 19.28
CA ARG A 346 -2.94 -12.58 19.28
C ARG A 346 -1.53 -12.65 18.72
N ILE A 347 -1.16 -11.60 17.99
CA ILE A 347 0.18 -11.43 17.43
C ILE A 347 0.69 -10.05 17.80
N TYR A 348 1.90 -9.97 18.35
CA TYR A 348 2.58 -8.73 18.70
C TYR A 348 3.88 -8.60 17.90
N ARG A 349 4.22 -7.38 17.47
CA ARG A 349 5.49 -7.04 16.80
C ARG A 349 6.63 -6.68 17.75
N ARG A 350 6.53 -7.14 19.00
CA ARG A 350 7.58 -7.10 20.02
C ARG A 350 7.56 -8.40 20.81
N VAL A 351 8.60 -8.60 21.60
CA VAL A 351 8.63 -9.67 22.60
C VAL A 351 7.92 -9.19 23.87
N LEU A 352 6.85 -9.88 24.24
CA LEU A 352 6.20 -9.72 25.54
C LEU A 352 7.08 -10.30 26.66
N THR A 353 7.00 -9.68 27.84
CA THR A 353 7.65 -10.21 29.04
C THR A 353 6.92 -11.43 29.59
N ALA A 354 7.58 -12.21 30.46
CA ALA A 354 6.95 -13.34 31.12
C ALA A 354 5.69 -12.92 31.93
N ASP A 355 5.72 -11.76 32.57
CA ASP A 355 4.58 -11.21 33.32
C ASP A 355 3.41 -10.84 32.40
N GLU A 356 3.68 -10.26 31.24
CA GLU A 356 2.64 -9.97 30.23
C GLU A 356 2.01 -11.26 29.71
N ILE A 357 2.82 -12.29 29.44
CA ILE A 357 2.34 -13.60 29.01
C ILE A 357 1.52 -14.29 30.11
N ALA A 358 1.94 -14.18 31.37
CA ALA A 358 1.19 -14.71 32.50
C ALA A 358 -0.18 -14.02 32.67
N LYS A 359 -0.27 -12.71 32.39
CA LYS A 359 -1.55 -11.99 32.36
C LYS A 359 -2.47 -12.51 31.24
N LEU A 360 -1.96 -12.69 30.02
CA LEU A 360 -2.73 -13.27 28.92
C LEU A 360 -3.26 -14.68 29.27
N ALA A 361 -2.45 -15.48 29.99
CA ALA A 361 -2.84 -16.81 30.45
C ALA A 361 -3.88 -16.82 31.59
N ALA A 362 -4.11 -15.68 32.23
CA ALA A 362 -5.08 -15.52 33.32
C ALA A 362 -6.39 -14.85 32.85
N GLU A 363 -6.45 -14.37 31.61
CA GLU A 363 -7.69 -13.90 31.00
C GLU A 363 -8.68 -15.06 30.94
N MET A 364 -9.93 -14.80 31.35
CA MET A 364 -11.00 -15.78 31.26
C MET A 364 -11.51 -15.91 29.84
#